data_AF-A0A968UMH4-F1
#
_entry.id   AF-A0A968UMH4-F1
#
_cell.length_a   1.000
_cell.length_b   1.000
_cell.length_c   1.000
_cell.angle_alpha   90.00
_cell.angle_beta   90.00
_cell.angle_gamma   90.00
#
_symmetry.space_group_name_H-M   'P 1'
#
loop_
_entity.id
_entity.type
_entity.pdbx_description
1 polymer ?
#
loop_
_entity_poly.entity_id
_entity_poly.type
_entity_poly.pdbx_seq_one_letter_code
_entity_poly.pdbx_strand_id
1 'polypeptide(L)' 'MSLKSFCIYDIFERNAALFADQTALVCKDRRITFGSLLNDTDRLAAALSRQGIVKGDRIAILAHN' A
#
# COMPACT_ATOMS: atom_id res chain seq x y z
N MET A 1 4.93 -9.94 -15.37
CA MET A 1 5.54 -8.60 -15.22
C MET A 1 6.20 -8.21 -16.53
N SER A 2 5.83 -7.06 -17.11
CA SER A 2 6.57 -6.48 -18.24
C SER A 2 7.90 -5.92 -17.73
N LEU A 3 8.98 -6.04 -18.50
CA LEU A 3 10.36 -5.63 -18.17
C LEU A 3 10.54 -4.14 -17.80
N LYS A 4 9.49 -3.32 -17.88
CA LYS A 4 9.49 -1.88 -17.55
C LYS A 4 8.47 -1.47 -16.48
N SER A 5 7.90 -2.42 -15.74
CA SER A 5 6.88 -2.15 -14.74
C SER A 5 7.49 -2.11 -13.34
N PHE A 6 8.07 -0.97 -12.95
CA PHE A 6 8.33 -0.66 -11.54
C PHE A 6 7.38 0.46 -11.11
N CYS A 7 6.52 0.18 -10.14
CA CYS A 7 5.48 1.06 -9.64
C CYS A 7 5.63 1.27 -8.13
N ILE A 8 4.79 2.14 -7.58
CA ILE A 8 4.81 2.46 -6.14
C ILE A 8 4.60 1.21 -5.28
N TYR A 9 3.75 0.28 -5.74
CA TYR A 9 3.47 -0.95 -5.01
C TYR A 9 4.70 -1.88 -4.92
N ASP A 10 5.57 -1.92 -5.94
CA ASP A 10 6.82 -2.69 -5.89
C ASP A 10 7.77 -2.18 -4.79
N ILE A 11 7.71 -0.88 -4.45
CA ILE A 11 8.46 -0.31 -3.33
C ILE A 11 7.94 -0.86 -2.00
N PHE A 12 6.63 -1.07 -1.87
CA PHE A 12 6.00 -1.57 -0.65
C PHE A 12 6.38 -3.04 -0.45
N GLU A 13 6.30 -3.86 -1.51
CA GLU A 13 6.74 -5.25 -1.48
C GLU A 13 8.22 -5.38 -1.12
N ARG A 14 9.09 -4.59 -1.78
CA ARG A 14 10.53 -4.62 -1.51
C ARG A 14 10.85 -4.22 -0.07
N ASN A 15 10.23 -3.16 0.45
CA ASN A 15 10.51 -2.71 1.81
C ASN A 15 9.94 -3.65 2.87
N ALA A 16 8.78 -4.25 2.63
CA ALA A 16 8.25 -5.29 3.52
C ALA A 16 9.15 -6.52 3.54
N ALA A 17 9.72 -6.92 2.41
CA ALA A 17 10.64 -8.05 2.34
C ALA A 17 11.98 -7.79 3.04
N LEU A 18 12.53 -6.58 2.94
CA LEU A 18 13.85 -6.24 3.47
C LEU A 18 13.82 -5.69 4.91
N PHE A 19 12.74 -5.01 5.29
CA PHE A 19 12.66 -4.18 6.50
C PHE A 19 11.31 -4.34 7.23
N ALA A 20 10.71 -5.54 7.20
CA ALA A 20 9.35 -5.83 7.69
C ALA A 20 9.00 -5.17 9.03
N ASP A 21 9.90 -5.25 10.01
CA ASP A 21 9.67 -4.77 11.38
C ASP A 21 10.10 -3.32 11.61
N GLN A 22 10.73 -2.67 10.61
CA GLN A 22 11.10 -1.27 10.71
C GLN A 22 9.89 -0.37 10.49
N THR A 23 9.89 0.79 11.14
CA THR A 23 8.81 1.77 11.02
C THR A 23 8.80 2.41 9.64
N ALA A 24 7.66 2.30 8.94
CA ALA A 24 7.41 2.91 7.63
C ALA A 24 6.73 4.28 7.76
N LEU A 25 5.73 4.37 8.64
CA LEU A 25 4.92 5.58 8.85
C LEU A 25 4.78 5.89 10.34
N VAL A 26 4.83 7.18 10.65
CA VAL A 26 4.54 7.72 11.99
C VAL A 26 3.51 8.82 11.85
N CYS A 27 2.38 8.67 12.53
CA CYS A 27 1.35 9.70 12.64
C CYS A 27 0.92 9.82 14.10
N LYS A 28 1.33 10.92 14.75
CA LYS A 28 1.20 11.11 16.21
C LYS A 28 1.80 9.91 16.95
N ASP A 29 1.01 9.24 17.79
CA ASP A 29 1.44 8.08 18.59
C ASP A 29 1.43 6.78 17.80
N ARG A 30 0.81 6.76 16.62
CA ARG A 30 0.70 5.56 15.79
C ARG A 30 1.96 5.37 14.96
N ARG A 31 2.54 4.18 15.05
CA ARG A 31 3.64 3.71 14.22
C ARG A 31 3.15 2.50 13.42
N ILE A 32 3.47 2.47 12.14
CA ILE A 32 3.14 1.36 11.24
C ILE A 32 4.45 0.85 10.65
N THR A 33 4.69 -0.46 10.71
CA THR A 33 5.88 -1.08 10.12
C THR A 33 5.71 -1.29 8.62
N PHE A 34 6.80 -1.54 7.89
CA PHE A 34 6.70 -1.85 6.45
C PHE A 34 5.86 -3.11 6.18
N GLY A 35 5.97 -4.14 7.03
CA GLY A 35 5.16 -5.35 6.92
C GLY A 35 3.66 -5.08 7.14
N SER A 36 3.31 -4.29 8.17
CA SER A 36 1.91 -3.92 8.40
C SER A 36 1.36 -3.01 7.30
N LEU A 37 2.17 -2.08 6.77
CA LEU A 37 1.76 -1.20 5.68
C LEU A 37 1.41 -1.98 4.41
N LEU A 38 2.24 -2.97 4.03
CA LEU A 38 1.94 -3.84 2.89
C LEU A 38 0.64 -4.62 3.12
N ASN A 39 0.51 -5.28 4.28
CA ASN A 39 -0.69 -6.06 4.59
C ASN A 39 -1.97 -5.21 4.58
N ASP A 40 -1.94 -4.00 5.15
CA ASP A 40 -3.09 -3.09 5.12
C ASP A 40 -3.41 -2.61 3.69
N THR A 41 -2.38 -2.38 2.87
CA THR A 41 -2.52 -2.01 1.45
C THR A 41 -3.17 -3.14 0.66
N ASP A 42 -2.71 -4.39 0.82
CA ASP A 42 -3.25 -5.56 0.14
C ASP A 42 -4.71 -5.82 0.51
N ARG A 43 -5.03 -5.69 1.80
CA ARG A 43 -6.41 -5.82 2.30
C ARG A 43 -7.33 -4.78 1.68
N LEU A 44 -6.88 -3.52 1.58
CA LEU A 44 -7.63 -2.45 0.94
C LEU A 44 -7.79 -2.69 -0.56
N ALA A 45 -6.71 -3.06 -1.26
CA ALA A 45 -6.73 -3.36 -2.69
C ALA A 45 -7.69 -4.51 -3.01
N ALA A 46 -7.66 -5.59 -2.22
CA ALA A 46 -8.60 -6.71 -2.37
C ALA A 46 -10.05 -6.28 -2.12
N ALA A 47 -10.31 -5.38 -1.17
CA ALA A 47 -11.65 -4.85 -0.93
C ALA A 47 -12.15 -3.97 -2.09
N LEU A 48 -11.32 -3.08 -2.63
CA LEU A 48 -11.66 -2.25 -3.78
C LEU A 48 -11.91 -3.09 -5.04
N SER A 49 -11.07 -4.10 -5.28
CA SER A 49 -11.26 -5.06 -6.38
C SER A 49 -12.60 -5.81 -6.26
N ARG A 50 -12.98 -6.25 -5.05
CA ARG A 50 -14.31 -6.86 -4.82
C ARG A 50 -15.48 -5.90 -5.05
N GLN A 51 -15.27 -4.59 -4.96
CA GLN A 51 -16.27 -3.58 -5.32
C GLN A 51 -16.31 -3.27 -6.82
N GLY A 52 -15.53 -3.99 -7.64
CA GLY A 52 -15.50 -3.85 -9.09
C GLY A 52 -14.60 -2.72 -9.60
N ILE A 53 -13.78 -2.12 -8.74
CA ILE A 53 -12.82 -1.08 -9.15
C ILE A 53 -11.71 -1.71 -9.98
N VAL A 54 -11.46 -1.15 -11.16
CA VAL A 54 -10.44 -1.63 -12.10
C VAL A 54 -9.45 -0.54 -12.47
N LYS A 55 -8.37 -0.94 -13.16
CA LYS A 55 -7.36 -0.01 -13.66
C LYS A 55 -8.00 1.03 -14.58
N GLY A 56 -7.80 2.31 -14.25
CA GLY A 56 -8.33 3.45 -14.98
C GLY A 56 -9.53 4.11 -14.30
N ASP A 57 -10.14 3.44 -13.32
CA ASP A 57 -11.18 4.04 -12.48
C ASP A 57 -10.60 5.10 -11.55
N ARG A 58 -11.47 6.01 -11.09
CA ARG A 58 -11.11 7.15 -10.25
C ARG A 58 -11.70 6.96 -8.86
N ILE A 59 -10.88 7.18 -7.84
CA ILE A 59 -11.30 7.17 -6.43
C ILE A 59 -11.02 8.56 -5.86
N ALA A 60 -12.05 9.24 -5.37
CA ALA A 60 -11.89 10.50 -4.66
C ALA A 60 -11.66 10.24 -3.16
N ILE A 61 -10.68 10.93 -2.57
CA ILE A 61 -10.42 10.89 -1.13
C ILE A 61 -10.48 12.33 -0.61
N LEU A 62 -11.42 12.60 0.29
CA LEU A 62 -11.49 13.85 1.06
C LEU A 62 -11.24 13.51 2.53
N ALA A 63 -10.01 13.76 2.99
CA ALA A 63 -9.58 13.46 4.34
C ALA A 63 -8.52 14.47 4.80
N HIS A 64 -8.31 14.54 6.11
CA HIS A 64 -7.10 15.14 6.67
C HIS A 64 -5.90 14.19 6.49
N ASN A 65 -4.70 14.72 6.65
CA ASN A 65 -3.47 13.93 6.68
C ASN A 65 -3.36 13.10 7.97
#